data_AF-A0A963Y6B7-F1
#
_entry.id   AF-A0A963Y6B7-F1
#
_cell.length_a   1.000
_cell.length_b   1.000
_cell.length_c   1.000
_cell.angle_alpha   90.00
_cell.angle_beta   90.00
_cell.angle_gamma   90.00
#
_symmetry.space_group_name_H-M   'P 1'
#
loop_
_entity.id
_entity.type
_entity.pdbx_description
1 polymer ?
#
loop_
_entity_poly.entity_id
_entity_poly.type
_entity_poly.pdbx_seq_one_letter_code
_entity_poly.pdbx_strand_id
1 'polypeptide(L)'
;VVNQVAFQVIGNDLTVTMAAEAGQLQLNAMEPIIVLNVLQSMRILMQAMDTLAERCVKGIEANVAQCEGMLENSLVLATMLVPHIGYARAAKVAKTALAKGQSVTDTAVELGFGTREEIAAMIAG
;
A
#
# COMPACT_ATOMS: atom_id res chain seq x y z
N VAL A 1 -14.92 3.66 -10.55
CA VAL A 1 -16.22 3.03 -10.21
C VAL A 1 -16.23 2.45 -8.79
N VAL A 2 -15.26 1.62 -8.40
CA VAL A 2 -15.22 0.98 -7.07
C VAL A 2 -15.23 1.98 -5.91
N ASN A 3 -14.39 3.03 -5.95
CA ASN A 3 -14.37 4.03 -4.88
C ASN A 3 -15.71 4.77 -4.72
N GLN A 4 -16.39 5.09 -5.82
CA GLN A 4 -17.71 5.74 -5.77
C GLN A 4 -18.75 4.82 -5.12
N VAL A 5 -18.70 3.51 -5.43
CA VAL A 5 -19.54 2.50 -4.78
C VAL A 5 -19.22 2.38 -3.30
N ALA A 6 -17.93 2.37 -2.92
CA ALA A 6 -17.53 2.34 -1.51
C ALA A 6 -18.07 3.55 -0.74
N PHE A 7 -17.99 4.76 -1.31
CA PHE A 7 -18.57 5.96 -0.70
C PHE A 7 -20.09 5.87 -0.56
N GLN A 8 -20.79 5.34 -1.57
CA GLN A 8 -22.23 5.12 -1.49
C GLN A 8 -22.61 4.14 -0.37
N VAL A 9 -21.86 3.03 -0.23
CA VAL A 9 -22.09 2.04 0.84
C VAL A 9 -21.91 2.66 2.22
N ILE A 10 -20.88 3.50 2.40
CA ILE A 10 -20.66 4.23 3.66
C ILE A 10 -21.85 5.16 3.96
N GLY A 11 -22.38 5.87 2.96
CA GLY A 11 -23.58 6.70 3.14
C GLY A 11 -24.84 5.89 3.47
N ASN A 12 -25.00 4.73 2.83
CA ASN A 12 -26.09 3.80 3.10
C ASN A 12 -26.01 3.25 4.53
N ASP A 13 -24.81 2.95 5.03
CA ASP A 13 -24.59 2.48 6.40
C ASP A 13 -24.98 3.51 7.46
N LEU A 14 -24.66 4.80 7.23
CA LEU A 14 -25.12 5.88 8.11
C LEU A 14 -26.65 5.98 8.10
N THR A 15 -27.28 5.84 6.93
CA THR A 15 -28.76 5.83 6.83
C THR A 15 -29.37 4.67 7.62
N VAL A 16 -28.78 3.47 7.52
CA VAL A 16 -29.20 2.29 8.30
C VAL A 16 -29.04 2.53 9.80
N THR A 17 -27.91 3.12 10.22
CA THR A 17 -27.63 3.43 11.63
C THR A 17 -28.69 4.35 12.22
N MET A 18 -28.98 5.46 11.54
CA MET A 18 -30.01 6.42 12.01
C MET A 18 -31.41 5.80 12.02
N ALA A 19 -31.73 4.98 11.01
CA ALA A 19 -33.03 4.29 10.93
C ALA A 19 -33.20 3.22 12.03
N ALA A 20 -32.14 2.50 12.37
CA ALA A 20 -32.15 1.48 13.40
C ALA A 20 -32.35 2.07 14.81
N GLU A 21 -31.77 3.24 15.08
CA GLU A 21 -31.90 3.95 16.36
C GLU A 21 -33.31 4.51 16.59
N ALA A 22 -34.01 4.92 15.53
CA ALA A 22 -35.33 5.55 15.57
C ALA A 22 -36.53 4.61 15.86
N GLY A 23 -36.29 3.44 16.48
CA GLY A 23 -37.35 2.53 16.90
C GLY A 23 -38.23 3.12 18.00
N GLN A 24 -39.54 2.84 17.99
CA GLN A 24 -40.49 3.40 18.96
C GLN A 24 -41.33 2.29 19.63
N LEU A 25 -41.15 2.15 20.94
CA LEU A 25 -41.85 1.16 21.77
C LEU A 25 -41.67 -0.28 21.24
N GLN A 26 -42.72 -0.89 20.71
CA GLN A 26 -42.73 -2.31 20.31
C GLN A 26 -42.24 -2.56 18.87
N LEU A 27 -42.01 -1.52 18.05
CA LEU A 27 -41.73 -1.68 16.63
C LEU A 27 -40.78 -0.61 16.08
N ASN A 28 -39.96 -0.98 15.10
CA ASN A 28 -39.22 -0.03 14.28
C ASN A 28 -39.92 0.13 12.92
N ALA A 29 -40.56 1.29 12.68
CA ALA A 29 -41.26 1.57 11.42
C ALA A 29 -40.32 1.92 10.25
N MET A 30 -39.02 2.07 10.49
CA MET A 30 -37.99 2.45 9.50
C MET A 30 -37.36 1.23 8.80
N GLU A 31 -37.79 0.02 9.13
CA GLU A 31 -37.36 -1.23 8.49
C GLU A 31 -37.34 -1.17 6.94
N PRO A 32 -38.29 -0.53 6.24
CA PRO A 32 -38.25 -0.45 4.78
C PRO A 32 -37.00 0.26 4.24
N ILE A 33 -36.56 1.36 4.87
CA ILE A 33 -35.36 2.10 4.42
C ILE A 33 -34.08 1.37 4.83
N ILE A 34 -34.09 0.62 5.94
CA ILE A 34 -32.98 -0.24 6.34
C ILE A 34 -32.75 -1.31 5.27
N VAL A 35 -33.78 -2.07 4.95
CA VAL A 35 -33.68 -3.18 3.98
C VAL A 35 -33.32 -2.66 2.59
N LEU A 36 -33.88 -1.54 2.16
CA LEU A 36 -33.52 -0.92 0.88
C LEU A 36 -32.03 -0.62 0.79
N ASN A 37 -31.47 0.07 1.79
CA ASN A 37 -30.07 0.49 1.79
C ASN A 37 -29.11 -0.70 1.87
N VAL A 38 -29.43 -1.71 2.70
CA VAL A 38 -28.64 -2.94 2.78
C VAL A 38 -28.62 -3.68 1.44
N LEU A 39 -29.78 -3.93 0.84
CA LEU A 39 -29.87 -4.66 -0.43
C LEU A 39 -29.27 -3.88 -1.60
N GLN A 40 -29.40 -2.55 -1.61
CA GLN A 40 -28.73 -1.70 -2.58
C GLN A 40 -27.22 -1.83 -2.45
N SER A 41 -26.67 -1.66 -1.24
CA SER A 41 -25.23 -1.78 -0.95
C SER A 41 -24.67 -3.13 -1.41
N MET A 42 -25.34 -4.23 -1.06
CA MET A 42 -24.94 -5.57 -1.51
C MET A 42 -24.87 -5.66 -3.04
N ARG A 43 -25.92 -5.19 -3.73
CA ARG A 43 -26.02 -5.24 -5.19
C ARG A 43 -24.91 -4.46 -5.88
N ILE A 44 -24.68 -3.22 -5.45
CA ILE A 44 -23.66 -2.37 -6.08
C ILE A 44 -22.24 -2.84 -5.75
N LEU A 45 -22.01 -3.39 -4.55
CA LEU A 45 -20.72 -3.98 -4.18
C LEU A 45 -20.40 -5.20 -5.03
N MET A 46 -21.34 -6.14 -5.18
CA MET A 46 -21.13 -7.32 -6.01
C MET A 46 -20.73 -6.92 -7.44
N GLN A 47 -21.50 -6.03 -8.06
CA GLN A 47 -21.20 -5.55 -9.42
C GLN A 47 -19.85 -4.83 -9.52
N ALA A 48 -19.49 -4.03 -8.51
CA ALA A 48 -18.21 -3.33 -8.47
C ALA A 48 -17.03 -4.29 -8.29
N MET A 49 -17.17 -5.31 -7.45
CA MET A 49 -16.17 -6.35 -7.23
C MET A 49 -15.96 -7.18 -8.49
N ASP A 50 -17.03 -7.63 -9.16
CA ASP A 50 -16.93 -8.35 -10.43
C ASP A 50 -16.24 -7.50 -11.49
N THR A 51 -16.64 -6.23 -11.61
CA THR A 51 -15.99 -5.28 -12.53
C THR A 51 -14.51 -5.09 -12.22
N LEU A 52 -14.15 -4.95 -10.95
CA LEU A 52 -12.75 -4.78 -10.53
C LEU A 52 -11.93 -6.04 -10.84
N ALA A 53 -12.47 -7.22 -10.53
CA ALA A 53 -11.81 -8.49 -10.77
C ALA A 53 -11.56 -8.71 -12.27
N GLU A 54 -12.60 -8.56 -13.09
CA GLU A 54 -12.53 -8.88 -14.52
C GLU A 54 -11.82 -7.83 -15.35
N ARG A 55 -12.01 -6.54 -15.04
CA ARG A 55 -11.56 -5.43 -15.91
C ARG A 55 -10.32 -4.70 -15.40
N CYS A 56 -9.83 -5.06 -14.21
CA CYS A 56 -8.60 -4.47 -13.67
C CYS A 56 -7.68 -5.58 -13.15
N VAL A 57 -8.05 -6.26 -12.06
CA VAL A 57 -7.16 -7.16 -11.32
C VAL A 57 -6.62 -8.29 -12.18
N LYS A 58 -7.45 -8.94 -12.99
CA LYS A 58 -7.03 -10.04 -13.86
C LYS A 58 -5.90 -9.67 -14.84
N GLY A 59 -5.78 -8.40 -15.21
CA GLY A 59 -4.78 -7.90 -16.15
C GLY A 59 -3.66 -7.07 -15.52
N ILE A 60 -3.55 -7.03 -14.19
CA ILE A 60 -2.45 -6.31 -13.54
C ILE A 60 -1.14 -7.08 -13.79
N GLU A 61 -0.18 -6.39 -14.39
CA GLU A 61 1.19 -6.85 -14.54
C GLU A 61 2.15 -5.88 -13.83
N ALA A 62 3.21 -6.42 -13.24
CA ALA A 62 4.23 -5.59 -12.62
C ALA A 62 5.13 -4.97 -13.70
N ASN A 63 5.41 -3.68 -13.58
CA ASN A 63 6.49 -3.05 -14.34
C ASN A 63 7.83 -3.37 -13.67
N VAL A 64 8.36 -4.56 -13.95
CA VAL A 64 9.54 -5.13 -13.27
C VAL A 64 10.74 -4.18 -13.35
N ALA A 65 11.07 -3.67 -14.54
CA ALA A 65 12.21 -2.78 -14.72
C ALA A 65 12.09 -1.48 -13.88
N GLN A 66 10.89 -0.93 -13.76
CA GLN A 66 10.66 0.24 -12.91
C GLN A 66 10.78 -0.11 -11.42
N CYS A 67 10.24 -1.25 -11.00
CA CYS A 67 10.35 -1.71 -9.61
C CYS A 67 11.80 -1.99 -9.22
N GLU A 68 12.58 -2.63 -10.09
CA GLU A 68 14.02 -2.86 -9.91
C GLU A 68 14.77 -1.52 -9.82
N GLY A 69 14.51 -0.59 -10.74
CA GLY A 69 15.12 0.74 -10.68
C GLY A 69 14.76 1.52 -9.41
N MET A 70 13.55 1.38 -8.88
CA MET A 70 13.17 1.97 -7.59
C MET A 70 13.92 1.33 -6.42
N LEU A 71 14.12 0.01 -6.45
CA LEU A 71 14.84 -0.71 -5.42
C LEU A 71 16.33 -0.36 -5.42
N GLU A 72 16.99 -0.38 -6.58
CA GLU A 72 18.42 -0.06 -6.74
C GLU A 72 18.76 1.35 -6.23
N ASN A 73 17.83 2.29 -6.41
CA ASN A 73 18.00 3.68 -5.96
C ASN A 73 17.45 3.93 -4.55
N SER A 74 16.91 2.91 -3.88
CA SER A 74 16.32 3.06 -2.55
C SER A 74 17.39 3.15 -1.46
N LEU A 75 17.27 4.15 -0.59
CA LEU A 75 18.10 4.26 0.61
C LEU A 75 17.86 3.13 1.62
N VAL A 76 16.75 2.39 1.49
CA VAL A 76 16.44 1.23 2.34
C VAL A 76 17.56 0.19 2.28
N LEU A 77 18.27 0.08 1.15
CA LEU A 77 19.40 -0.85 0.99
C LEU A 77 20.53 -0.59 2.01
N ALA A 78 20.65 0.63 2.55
CA ALA A 78 21.64 0.91 3.59
C ALA A 78 21.38 0.14 4.88
N THR A 79 20.12 -0.21 5.18
CA THR A 79 19.76 -1.04 6.34
C THR A 79 20.33 -2.45 6.22
N MET A 80 20.41 -3.01 5.00
CA MET A 80 21.01 -4.32 4.75
C MET A 80 22.51 -4.33 5.08
N LEU A 81 23.17 -3.18 5.07
CA LEU A 81 24.59 -3.06 5.44
C LEU A 81 24.82 -3.12 6.96
N VAL A 82 23.79 -2.87 7.79
CA VAL A 82 23.94 -2.75 9.25
C VAL A 82 24.60 -3.98 9.89
N PRO A 83 24.22 -5.24 9.56
CA PRO A 83 24.87 -6.42 10.12
C PRO A 83 26.34 -6.58 9.73
N HIS A 84 26.77 -5.99 8.61
CA HIS A 84 28.11 -6.18 8.05
C HIS A 84 29.08 -5.06 8.45
N ILE A 85 28.63 -3.80 8.43
CA ILE A 85 29.50 -2.64 8.69
C ILE A 85 29.08 -1.85 9.93
N GLY A 86 28.01 -2.26 10.61
CA GLY A 86 27.48 -1.60 11.79
C GLY A 86 26.63 -0.37 11.48
N TYR A 87 25.73 -0.04 12.41
CA TYR A 87 24.72 1.00 12.23
C TYR A 87 25.30 2.38 11.88
N ALA A 88 26.33 2.83 12.60
CA ALA A 88 26.90 4.16 12.38
C ALA A 88 27.48 4.34 10.97
N ARG A 89 28.11 3.29 10.41
CA ARG A 89 28.66 3.33 9.05
C ARG A 89 27.56 3.25 8.00
N ALA A 90 26.60 2.34 8.17
CA ALA A 90 25.42 2.24 7.29
C ALA A 90 24.61 3.54 7.25
N ALA A 91 24.39 4.19 8.39
CA ALA A 91 23.72 5.49 8.46
C ALA A 91 24.52 6.60 7.74
N LYS A 92 25.86 6.56 7.82
CA LYS A 92 26.73 7.46 7.05
C LYS A 92 26.59 7.25 5.54
N VAL A 93 26.52 5.99 5.08
CA VAL A 93 26.25 5.66 3.67
C VAL A 93 24.91 6.27 3.24
N ALA A 94 23.81 6.00 3.96
CA ALA A 94 22.48 6.51 3.62
C ALA A 94 22.43 8.04 3.51
N LYS A 95 23.01 8.75 4.50
CA LYS A 95 23.06 10.22 4.49
C LYS A 95 23.86 10.77 3.32
N THR A 96 24.97 10.11 2.98
CA THR A 96 25.86 10.54 1.89
C THR A 96 25.22 10.28 0.53
N ALA A 97 24.60 9.11 0.36
CA ALA A 97 23.86 8.72 -0.85
C ALA A 97 22.72 9.70 -1.14
N LEU A 98 21.94 10.05 -0.11
CA LEU A 98 20.88 11.06 -0.22
C LEU A 98 21.42 12.44 -0.59
N ALA A 99 22.50 12.89 0.05
CA ALA A 99 23.07 14.21 -0.21
C ALA A 99 23.67 14.33 -1.62
N LYS A 100 24.20 13.23 -2.19
CA LYS A 100 24.82 13.21 -3.52
C LYS A 100 23.87 12.76 -4.63
N GLY A 101 22.70 12.23 -4.31
CA GLY A 101 21.80 11.61 -5.28
C GLY A 101 22.39 10.37 -5.94
N GLN A 102 23.15 9.57 -5.18
CA GLN A 102 23.84 8.37 -5.66
C GLN A 102 23.22 7.11 -5.04
N SER A 103 23.48 5.95 -5.66
CA SER A 103 23.03 4.67 -5.09
C SER A 103 23.77 4.36 -3.77
N VAL A 104 23.13 3.57 -2.91
CA VAL A 104 23.74 3.07 -1.68
C VAL A 104 25.01 2.27 -1.99
N THR A 105 24.97 1.45 -3.04
CA THR A 105 26.10 0.63 -3.48
C THR A 105 27.29 1.49 -3.87
N ASP A 106 27.11 2.48 -4.75
CA ASP A 106 28.19 3.35 -5.19
C ASP A 106 28.77 4.15 -4.02
N THR A 107 27.90 4.63 -3.13
CA THR A 107 28.30 5.41 -1.96
C THR A 107 29.09 4.57 -0.96
N ALA A 108 28.70 3.30 -0.73
CA ALA A 108 29.41 2.41 0.19
C ALA A 108 30.81 2.05 -0.33
N VAL A 109 30.94 1.85 -1.65
CA VAL A 109 32.23 1.63 -2.31
C VAL A 109 33.09 2.90 -2.26
N GLU A 110 32.52 4.08 -2.56
CA GLU A 110 33.23 5.36 -2.46
C GLU A 110 33.76 5.64 -1.04
N LEU A 111 32.98 5.27 -0.02
CA LEU A 111 33.37 5.41 1.38
C LEU A 111 34.35 4.32 1.87
N GLY A 112 34.71 3.36 1.01
CA GLY A 112 35.72 2.33 1.29
C GLY A 112 35.24 1.24 2.24
N PHE A 113 33.94 0.94 2.27
CA PHE A 113 33.38 -0.10 3.15
C PHE A 113 33.39 -1.52 2.53
N GLY A 114 33.78 -1.64 1.27
CA GLY A 114 33.93 -2.91 0.56
C GLY A 114 34.09 -2.68 -0.95
N THR A 115 34.41 -3.74 -1.67
CA THR A 115 34.34 -3.80 -3.14
C THR A 115 32.89 -3.79 -3.61
N ARG A 116 32.65 -3.52 -4.91
CA ARG A 116 31.29 -3.51 -5.46
C ARG A 116 30.64 -4.89 -5.30
N GLU A 117 31.41 -5.95 -5.50
CA GLU A 117 30.99 -7.34 -5.37
C GLU A 117 30.61 -7.68 -3.93
N GLU A 118 31.42 -7.27 -2.95
CA GLU A 118 31.12 -7.47 -1.52
C GLU A 118 29.87 -6.71 -1.09
N ILE A 119 29.73 -5.44 -1.49
CA ILE A 119 28.55 -4.65 -1.14
C ILE A 119 27.28 -5.22 -1.81
N ALA A 120 27.36 -5.63 -3.07
CA ALA A 120 26.25 -6.29 -3.76
C ALA A 120 25.84 -7.58 -3.04
N ALA A 121 26.81 -8.40 -2.60
CA ALA A 121 26.53 -9.62 -1.84
C ALA A 121 25.89 -9.34 -0.46
N MET A 122 26.28 -8.25 0.21
CA MET A 122 25.65 -7.83 1.48
C MET A 122 24.19 -7.37 1.30
N ILE A 123 23.86 -6.78 0.15
CA ILE A 123 22.54 -6.22 -0.14
C ILE A 123 21.59 -7.28 -0.74
N ALA A 124 22.12 -8.29 -1.44
CA ALA A 124 21.36 -9.38 -2.07
C ALA A 124 20.89 -10.48 -1.10
N GLY A 125 21.09 -10.29 0.21
CA GLY A 125 20.75 -11.25 1.27
C GLY A 125 19.26 -11.61 1.35
#